data_AF-A0A7W7QES9-F1
#
_entry.id   AF-A0A7W7QES9-F1
#
_cell.length_a   1.000
_cell.length_b   1.000
_cell.length_c   1.000
_cell.angle_alpha   90.00
_cell.angle_beta   90.00
_cell.angle_gamma   90.00
#
_symmetry.space_group_name_H-M   'P 1'
#
loop_
_entity.id
_entity.type
_entity.pdbx_description
1 polymer ?
#
loop_
_entity_poly.entity_id
_entity_poly.type
_entity_poly.pdbx_seq_one_letter_code
_entity_poly.pdbx_strand_id
1 'polypeptide(L)'
;MFTRKPARRRGLVRSAVAALTTAGLAASGLVLSAGIANAADTLGAAAAQSGRYIGAAVVPNLLNDSSYSGTLSREFNSVVAENAMKWDATEPNRNQFSYGGGDQIVNYARARGMSVRGHALLWHQQQPGWAQGLSGSDLRSAMMNHVT
;
A
#
# COMPACT_ATOMS: atom_id res chain seq x y z
N MET A 1 -11.14 12.12 -99.40
CA MET A 1 -10.48 13.43 -99.61
C MET A 1 -10.75 14.28 -98.37
N PHE A 2 -9.70 14.68 -97.66
CA PHE A 2 -9.52 15.72 -96.60
C PHE A 2 -10.79 16.40 -96.00
N THR A 3 -10.94 16.69 -94.69
CA THR A 3 -9.98 17.32 -93.76
C THR A 3 -10.54 17.40 -92.31
N ARG A 4 -9.65 17.14 -91.34
CA ARG A 4 -9.46 17.65 -89.95
C ARG A 4 -10.61 18.22 -89.07
N LYS A 5 -10.69 17.62 -87.87
CA LYS A 5 -11.03 18.09 -86.50
C LYS A 5 -10.58 19.55 -86.17
N PRO A 6 -11.14 20.28 -85.16
CA PRO A 6 -11.13 19.81 -83.77
C PRO A 6 -12.31 20.18 -82.84
N ALA A 7 -12.20 19.56 -81.67
CA ALA A 7 -13.11 19.51 -80.52
C ALA A 7 -13.29 20.83 -79.76
N ARG A 8 -14.42 20.93 -79.04
CA ARG A 8 -14.37 21.06 -77.57
C ARG A 8 -15.72 20.71 -76.91
N ARG A 9 -15.63 19.74 -75.99
CA ARG A 9 -16.57 19.47 -74.88
C ARG A 9 -16.67 20.74 -74.01
N ARG A 10 -17.73 21.07 -73.27
CA ARG A 10 -18.59 20.32 -72.33
C ARG A 10 -19.88 21.18 -72.19
N GLY A 11 -21.08 20.64 -72.20
CA GLY A 11 -21.68 19.87 -71.11
C GLY A 11 -22.72 20.76 -70.41
N LEU A 12 -24.00 20.46 -70.68
CA LEU A 12 -25.24 21.09 -70.21
C LEU A 12 -25.20 21.36 -68.68
N VAL A 13 -25.57 22.54 -68.17
CA VAL A 13 -26.91 23.12 -68.05
C VAL A 13 -27.89 22.24 -67.24
N ARG A 14 -28.33 22.82 -66.11
CA ARG A 14 -29.60 22.65 -65.35
C ARG A 14 -29.70 21.62 -64.21
N SER A 15 -29.77 22.20 -63.01
CA SER A 15 -30.91 22.14 -62.07
C SER A 15 -31.08 20.92 -61.14
N ALA A 16 -30.84 21.24 -59.86
CA ALA A 16 -31.71 21.05 -58.70
C ALA A 16 -31.88 19.67 -58.02
N VAL A 17 -32.01 19.79 -56.69
CA VAL A 17 -32.58 18.85 -55.69
C VAL A 17 -31.65 17.72 -55.23
N ALA A 18 -31.27 17.76 -53.95
CA ALA A 18 -31.60 16.74 -52.94
C ALA A 18 -30.64 16.83 -51.76
N ALA A 19 -31.21 16.74 -50.56
CA ALA A 19 -30.55 16.75 -49.27
C ALA A 19 -29.39 15.75 -49.17
N LEU A 20 -28.30 16.15 -48.52
CA LEU A 20 -27.68 15.44 -47.38
C LEU A 20 -26.43 16.20 -46.91
N THR A 21 -26.14 16.02 -45.62
CA THR A 21 -24.85 16.22 -44.93
C THR A 21 -24.63 17.52 -44.13
N THR A 22 -24.64 17.31 -42.81
CA THR A 22 -23.78 17.92 -41.78
C THR A 22 -24.03 19.38 -41.40
N ALA A 23 -25.04 19.62 -40.56
CA ALA A 23 -25.06 20.75 -39.64
C ALA A 23 -25.11 20.19 -38.20
N GLY A 24 -24.05 20.45 -37.44
CA GLY A 24 -23.67 19.69 -36.25
C GLY A 24 -24.65 19.80 -35.09
N LEU A 25 -25.12 18.65 -34.62
CA LEU A 25 -25.37 18.48 -33.19
C LEU A 25 -24.01 18.29 -32.52
N ALA A 26 -23.47 19.38 -31.98
CA ALA A 26 -22.44 19.33 -30.94
C ALA A 26 -23.08 18.72 -29.68
N ALA A 27 -23.22 17.40 -29.65
CA ALA A 27 -23.41 16.66 -28.43
C ALA A 27 -22.06 16.63 -27.72
N SER A 28 -21.82 17.64 -26.87
CA SER A 28 -20.76 17.65 -25.89
C SER A 28 -21.01 16.52 -24.89
N GLY A 29 -20.72 15.29 -25.30
CA GLY A 29 -20.58 14.16 -24.40
C GLY A 29 -19.32 14.37 -23.57
N LEU A 30 -19.44 15.14 -22.48
CA LEU A 30 -18.45 15.12 -21.43
C LEU A 30 -18.53 13.73 -20.80
N VAL A 31 -17.82 12.77 -21.38
CA VAL A 31 -17.50 11.52 -20.71
C VAL A 31 -16.55 11.93 -19.60
N LEU A 32 -17.11 12.27 -18.44
CA LEU A 32 -16.38 12.17 -17.20
C LEU A 32 -15.94 10.73 -17.13
N SER A 33 -14.70 10.47 -17.50
CA SER A 33 -14.00 9.27 -17.09
C SER A 33 -13.90 9.37 -15.57
N ALA A 34 -14.99 9.06 -14.86
CA ALA A 34 -14.91 8.61 -13.49
C ALA A 34 -13.92 7.47 -13.55
N GLY A 35 -12.68 7.73 -13.12
CA GLY A 35 -11.63 6.73 -13.14
C GLY A 35 -12.23 5.47 -12.55
N ILE A 36 -12.23 4.39 -13.33
CA ILE A 36 -12.57 3.08 -12.81
C ILE A 36 -11.80 2.91 -11.51
N ALA A 37 -12.50 2.89 -10.38
CA ALA A 37 -11.87 2.52 -9.13
C ALA A 37 -11.36 1.10 -9.36
N ASN A 38 -10.05 0.96 -9.60
CA ASN A 38 -9.40 -0.34 -9.56
C ASN A 38 -9.56 -0.77 -8.10
N ALA A 39 -10.54 -1.64 -7.85
CA ALA A 39 -10.62 -2.34 -6.58
C ALA A 39 -9.25 -2.98 -6.38
N ALA A 40 -8.50 -2.49 -5.40
CA ALA A 40 -7.25 -3.13 -5.07
C ALA A 40 -7.56 -4.54 -4.59
N ASP A 41 -6.86 -5.53 -5.14
CA ASP A 41 -7.09 -6.94 -4.85
C ASP A 41 -6.77 -7.31 -3.38
N THR A 42 -6.08 -6.44 -2.64
CA THR A 42 -5.65 -6.65 -1.25
C THR A 42 -5.77 -5.38 -0.42
N LEU A 43 -5.87 -5.53 0.92
CA LEU A 43 -5.99 -4.39 1.83
C LEU A 43 -4.78 -3.44 1.73
N GLY A 44 -3.57 -4.00 1.62
CA GLY A 44 -2.32 -3.27 1.48
C GLY A 44 -2.28 -2.43 0.20
N ALA A 45 -2.68 -3.02 -0.93
CA ALA A 45 -2.76 -2.29 -2.19
C ALA A 45 -3.82 -1.18 -2.12
N ALA A 46 -4.95 -1.42 -1.45
CA ALA A 46 -6.01 -0.43 -1.28
C ALA A 46 -5.53 0.77 -0.46
N ALA A 47 -4.85 0.52 0.67
CA ALA A 47 -4.30 1.57 1.51
C ALA A 47 -3.26 2.43 0.74
N ALA A 48 -2.40 1.78 -0.04
CA ALA A 48 -1.33 2.42 -0.79
C ALA A 48 -1.81 3.41 -1.86
N GLN A 49 -3.00 3.20 -2.45
CA GLN A 49 -3.60 4.15 -3.41
C GLN A 49 -3.78 5.56 -2.81
N SER A 50 -3.85 5.66 -1.48
CA SER A 50 -3.99 6.93 -0.76
C SER A 50 -2.73 7.33 0.03
N GLY A 51 -1.58 6.69 -0.24
CA GLY A 51 -0.33 6.92 0.48
C GLY A 51 -0.34 6.42 1.93
N ARG A 52 -1.24 5.48 2.26
CA ARG A 52 -1.36 4.88 3.60
C ARG A 52 -0.86 3.44 3.60
N TYR A 53 -0.63 2.91 4.79
CA TYR A 53 -0.39 1.49 5.01
C TYR A 53 -1.54 0.88 5.83
N ILE A 54 -1.67 -0.43 5.78
CA ILE A 54 -2.50 -1.22 6.69
C ILE A 54 -1.65 -2.38 7.21
N GLY A 55 -1.71 -2.60 8.52
CA GLY A 55 -0.88 -3.60 9.18
C GLY A 55 -1.63 -4.48 10.15
N ALA A 56 -0.93 -5.53 10.57
CA ALA A 56 -1.42 -6.51 11.53
C ALA A 56 -0.43 -6.69 12.70
N ALA A 57 -0.97 -7.08 13.85
CA ALA A 57 -0.17 -7.55 14.98
C ALA A 57 0.29 -8.99 14.76
N VAL A 58 1.57 -9.26 15.02
CA VAL A 58 2.20 -10.53 14.66
C VAL A 58 2.80 -11.23 15.88
N VAL A 59 2.55 -12.54 15.97
CA VAL A 59 3.19 -13.46 16.91
C VAL A 59 4.23 -14.29 16.16
N PRO A 60 5.51 -14.33 16.59
CA PRO A 60 6.56 -15.02 15.83
C PRO A 60 6.25 -16.51 15.56
N ASN A 61 5.66 -17.21 16.52
CA ASN A 61 5.37 -18.64 16.41
C ASN A 61 4.31 -18.97 15.34
N LEU A 62 3.47 -18.01 14.96
CA LEU A 62 2.46 -18.20 13.91
C LEU A 62 3.00 -18.00 12.50
N LEU A 63 4.24 -17.50 12.33
CA LEU A 63 4.83 -17.29 11.01
C LEU A 63 5.11 -18.59 10.25
N ASN A 64 5.18 -19.73 10.95
CA ASN A 64 5.32 -21.05 10.34
C ASN A 64 3.97 -21.67 9.95
N ASP A 65 2.85 -21.09 10.38
CA ASP A 65 1.53 -21.48 9.89
C ASP A 65 1.30 -20.87 8.50
N SER A 66 1.08 -21.72 7.50
CA SER A 66 0.96 -21.31 6.10
C SER A 66 -0.30 -20.49 5.82
N SER A 67 -1.38 -20.74 6.55
CA SER A 67 -2.64 -20.00 6.39
C SER A 67 -2.52 -18.60 7.00
N TYR A 68 -1.92 -18.51 8.19
CA TYR A 68 -1.63 -17.25 8.86
C TYR A 68 -0.65 -16.41 8.03
N SER A 69 0.51 -16.97 7.69
CA SER A 69 1.56 -16.25 6.95
C SER A 69 1.15 -15.93 5.51
N GLY A 70 0.32 -16.77 4.88
CA GLY A 70 -0.26 -16.52 3.56
C GLY A 70 -1.21 -15.32 3.58
N THR A 71 -2.12 -15.27 4.55
CA THR A 71 -3.04 -14.13 4.72
C THR A 71 -2.26 -12.86 5.06
N LEU A 72 -1.32 -12.94 6.00
CA LEU A 72 -0.47 -11.83 6.40
C LEU A 72 0.30 -11.23 5.22
N SER A 73 0.95 -12.10 4.42
CA SER A 73 1.73 -11.70 3.24
C SER A 73 0.89 -11.07 2.14
N ARG A 74 -0.34 -11.57 1.95
CA ARG A 74 -1.21 -11.12 0.88
C ARG A 74 -1.87 -9.78 1.21
N GLU A 75 -2.34 -9.62 2.44
CA GLU A 75 -3.25 -8.51 2.78
C GLU A 75 -2.57 -7.29 3.38
N PHE A 76 -1.44 -7.44 4.07
CA PHE A 76 -0.86 -6.34 4.84
C PHE A 76 0.46 -5.87 4.26
N ASN A 77 0.76 -4.57 4.40
CA ASN A 77 2.04 -3.97 3.98
C ASN A 77 2.81 -3.36 5.16
N SER A 78 2.34 -3.58 6.39
CA SER A 78 3.03 -3.23 7.63
C SER A 78 2.80 -4.29 8.71
N VAL A 79 3.74 -4.45 9.62
CA VAL A 79 3.58 -5.31 10.80
C VAL A 79 3.93 -4.58 12.09
N VAL A 80 3.35 -5.03 13.20
CA VAL A 80 3.73 -4.67 14.56
C VAL A 80 3.91 -5.95 15.36
N ALA A 81 4.97 -6.07 16.16
CA ALA A 81 5.09 -7.21 17.07
C ALA A 81 4.02 -7.11 18.16
N GLU A 82 3.21 -8.16 18.33
CA GLU A 82 2.13 -8.14 19.34
C GLU A 82 2.72 -8.02 20.75
N ASN A 83 3.77 -8.79 21.03
CA ASN A 83 4.46 -8.81 22.32
C ASN A 83 6.00 -8.88 22.20
N ALA A 84 6.53 -9.41 21.11
CA ALA A 84 7.96 -9.77 21.00
C ALA A 84 8.95 -8.58 21.01
N MET A 85 8.45 -7.33 21.03
CA MET A 85 9.25 -6.11 21.13
C MET A 85 8.86 -5.25 22.35
N LYS A 86 8.11 -5.79 23.30
CA LYS A 86 7.85 -5.14 24.59
C LYS A 86 9.05 -5.32 25.53
N TRP A 87 9.10 -4.52 26.58
CA TRP A 87 10.23 -4.48 27.52
C TRP A 87 10.49 -5.85 28.16
N ASP A 88 9.45 -6.53 28.64
CA ASP A 88 9.60 -7.88 29.23
C ASP A 88 10.20 -8.91 28.27
N ALA A 89 9.83 -8.86 26.99
CA ALA A 89 10.34 -9.74 25.96
C ALA A 89 11.78 -9.41 25.56
N THR A 90 12.11 -8.12 25.49
CA THR A 90 13.41 -7.63 24.97
C THR A 90 14.49 -7.48 26.02
N GLU A 91 14.15 -7.36 27.30
CA GLU A 91 15.10 -7.29 28.43
C GLU A 91 14.58 -8.08 29.65
N PRO A 92 14.47 -9.42 29.55
CA PRO A 92 13.88 -10.26 30.61
C PRO A 92 14.64 -10.19 31.93
N ASN A 93 15.96 -9.98 31.89
CA ASN A 93 16.79 -9.68 33.05
C ASN A 93 17.50 -8.34 32.82
N ARG A 94 17.74 -7.58 33.90
CA ARG A 94 18.36 -6.26 33.82
C ARG A 94 19.69 -6.30 33.04
N ASN A 95 19.80 -5.45 32.02
CA ASN A 95 20.95 -5.35 31.11
C ASN A 95 21.23 -6.63 30.31
N GLN A 96 20.27 -7.55 30.18
CA GLN A 96 20.38 -8.76 29.36
C GLN A 96 19.28 -8.75 28.30
N PHE A 97 19.65 -8.41 27.08
CA PHE A 97 18.71 -8.23 26.00
C PHE A 97 18.50 -9.50 25.17
N SER A 98 17.28 -9.68 24.68
CA SER A 98 16.88 -10.77 23.78
C SER A 98 16.02 -10.23 22.66
N TYR A 99 16.51 -10.29 21.42
CA TYR A 99 15.79 -9.76 20.25
C TYR A 99 15.21 -10.84 19.34
N GLY A 100 15.39 -12.13 19.65
CA GLY A 100 15.07 -13.23 18.73
C GLY A 100 13.65 -13.18 18.15
N GLY A 101 12.64 -12.98 19.00
CA GLY A 101 11.24 -12.88 18.55
C GLY A 101 10.98 -11.62 17.70
N GLY A 102 11.57 -10.49 18.07
CA GLY A 102 11.50 -9.26 17.28
C GLY A 102 12.19 -9.41 15.92
N ASP A 103 13.37 -10.00 15.90
CA ASP A 103 14.18 -10.25 14.70
C ASP A 103 13.46 -11.16 13.71
N GLN A 104 12.77 -12.20 14.18
CA GLN A 104 11.93 -13.05 13.33
C GLN A 104 10.88 -12.23 12.57
N ILE A 105 10.19 -11.31 13.25
CA ILE A 105 9.17 -10.45 12.64
C ILE A 105 9.80 -9.43 11.69
N VAL A 106 10.90 -8.79 12.08
CA VAL A 106 11.63 -7.82 11.24
C VAL A 106 12.13 -8.48 9.97
N ASN A 107 12.72 -9.67 10.07
CA ASN A 107 13.22 -10.40 8.92
C ASN A 107 12.08 -10.85 7.99
N TYR A 108 10.96 -11.32 8.55
CA TYR A 108 9.77 -11.65 7.78
C TYR A 108 9.24 -10.45 6.98
N ALA A 109 9.15 -9.28 7.63
CA ALA A 109 8.67 -8.04 7.04
C ALA A 109 9.61 -7.53 5.93
N ARG A 110 10.93 -7.50 6.20
CA ARG A 110 11.95 -7.09 5.24
C ARG A 110 11.93 -7.95 3.97
N ALA A 111 11.82 -9.27 4.13
CA ALA A 111 11.75 -10.20 2.99
C ALA A 111 10.53 -9.98 2.08
N ARG A 112 9.51 -9.25 2.55
CA ARG A 112 8.24 -9.01 1.85
C ARG A 112 8.00 -7.52 1.54
N GLY A 113 8.99 -6.66 1.79
CA GLY A 113 8.84 -5.21 1.57
C GLY A 113 7.81 -4.55 2.49
N MET A 114 7.52 -5.14 3.65
CA MET A 114 6.61 -4.55 4.64
C MET A 114 7.34 -3.58 5.55
N SER A 115 6.67 -2.51 5.99
CA SER A 115 7.15 -1.66 7.08
C SER A 115 6.98 -2.34 8.44
N VAL A 116 7.79 -1.94 9.42
CA VAL A 116 7.70 -2.43 10.81
C VAL A 116 7.44 -1.26 11.74
N ARG A 117 6.45 -1.40 12.62
CA ARG A 117 6.22 -0.50 13.74
C ARG A 117 6.76 -1.13 15.02
N GLY A 118 7.68 -0.44 15.70
CA GLY A 118 8.13 -0.83 17.04
C GLY A 118 7.03 -0.62 18.08
N HIS A 119 6.80 -1.63 18.93
CA HIS A 119 5.80 -1.60 20.00
C HIS A 119 6.24 -2.53 21.15
N ALA A 120 6.61 -2.02 22.32
CA ALA A 120 6.85 -0.62 22.65
C ALA A 120 8.05 -0.51 23.58
N LEU A 121 8.80 0.59 23.46
CA LEU A 121 9.99 0.83 24.28
C LEU A 121 9.63 1.02 25.76
N LEU A 122 8.65 1.88 26.06
CA LEU A 122 8.31 2.25 27.43
C LEU A 122 6.80 2.25 27.60
N TRP A 123 6.32 1.45 28.55
CA TRP A 123 4.90 1.33 28.88
C TRP A 123 4.73 0.89 30.34
N HIS A 124 3.58 1.19 30.94
CA HIS A 124 3.30 0.83 32.33
C HIS A 124 2.87 -0.64 32.50
N GLN A 125 2.45 -1.29 31.41
CA GLN A 125 2.12 -2.72 31.38
C GLN A 125 3.27 -3.51 30.75
N GLN A 126 3.38 -4.78 31.12
CA GLN A 126 4.40 -5.71 30.59
C GLN A 126 5.84 -5.20 30.76
N GLN A 127 6.11 -4.65 31.94
CA GLN A 127 7.48 -4.43 32.40
C GLN A 127 8.07 -5.75 32.90
N PRO A 128 9.36 -6.02 32.66
CA PRO A 128 10.01 -7.18 33.23
C PRO A 128 9.97 -7.10 34.76
N GLY A 129 9.94 -8.25 35.44
CA GLY A 129 9.77 -8.31 36.89
C GLY A 129 10.80 -7.49 37.67
N TRP A 130 12.04 -7.39 37.17
CA TRP A 130 13.10 -6.60 37.80
C TRP A 130 12.86 -5.08 37.76
N ALA A 131 12.01 -4.59 36.84
CA ALA A 131 11.72 -3.17 36.67
C ALA A 131 10.49 -2.69 37.46
N GLN A 132 9.55 -3.60 37.78
CA GLN A 132 8.24 -3.24 38.37
C GLN A 132 8.34 -2.55 39.74
N GLY A 133 9.42 -2.78 40.49
CA GLY A 133 9.68 -2.13 41.79
C GLY A 133 10.58 -0.91 41.73
N LEU A 134 11.09 -0.54 40.55
CA LEU A 134 11.99 0.61 40.42
C LEU A 134 11.22 1.92 40.50
N SER A 135 11.90 2.95 41.01
CA SER A 135 11.36 4.31 41.08
C SER A 135 12.47 5.36 40.95
N GLY A 136 12.09 6.63 40.82
CA GLY A 136 13.03 7.76 40.84
C GLY A 136 14.15 7.67 39.78
N SER A 137 15.38 7.94 40.21
CA SER A 137 16.58 7.90 39.36
C SER A 137 16.89 6.51 38.82
N ASP A 138 16.55 5.46 39.56
CA ASP A 138 16.88 4.08 39.19
C ASP A 138 15.98 3.61 38.05
N LEU A 139 14.69 3.91 38.12
CA LEU A 139 13.75 3.68 37.01
C LEU A 139 14.16 4.49 35.78
N ARG A 140 14.46 5.79 35.96
CA ARG A 140 14.92 6.64 34.84
C ARG A 140 16.16 6.06 34.16
N SER A 141 17.14 5.60 34.92
CA SER A 141 18.37 5.03 34.37
C SER A 141 18.10 3.72 33.63
N ALA A 142 17.23 2.86 34.18
CA ALA A 142 16.79 1.64 33.51
C ALA A 142 16.04 1.93 32.20
N MET A 143 15.13 2.90 32.19
CA MET A 143 14.40 3.31 30.99
C MET A 143 15.34 3.85 29.90
N MET A 144 16.34 4.65 30.27
CA MET A 144 17.31 5.18 29.30
C MET A 144 18.15 4.05 28.69
N ASN A 145 18.68 3.14 29.52
CA ASN A 145 19.43 1.97 29.04
C ASN A 145 18.58 1.07 28.14
N HIS A 146 17.29 0.92 28.42
CA HIS A 146 16.40 0.11 27.58
C HIS A 146 16.17 0.72 26.18
N VAL A 147 16.24 2.05 26.07
CA VAL A 147 15.93 2.79 24.84
C VAL A 147 17.13 2.95 23.91
N THR A 148 18.36 3.00 24.44
CA THR A 148 19.59 3.36 23.70
C THR A 148 20.57 2.21 23.60
#